data_AF-A0A9D7VH16-F1
#
_entry.id   AF-A0A9D7VH16-F1
#
_cell.length_a   1.000
_cell.length_b   1.000
_cell.length_c   1.000
_cell.angle_alpha   90.00
_cell.angle_beta   90.00
_cell.angle_gamma   90.00
#
_symmetry.space_group_name_H-M   'P 1'
#
loop_
_entity.id
_entity.type
_entity.pdbx_description
1 polymer ?
#
loop_
_entity_poly.entity_id
_entity_poly.type
_entity_poly.pdbx_seq_one_letter_code
_entity_poly.pdbx_strand_id
1 'polypeptide(L)'
;MPKGKSTNDLRRRLGNKKSRDNFLIVVEGQETEYNYFNALKHDLKLSTTDIRIVSASGGDTLKIIDKTCSLVQENKLETEKGNQLAFDRVFCVFDDDNKIEKFKQALLKGQENNFICITSIPCFEFWFLIHYLYTTAPFANYKELCPKLEAEMRKAGILKTKESYDKSDVKLYYKLKPKLENALNNSAELQKNHPNEDGCTNPSTKVHILIQELIKQKEFK
;
A
#
# COMPACT_ATOMS: atom_id res chain seq x y z
N MET A 1 -2.72 53.99 29.10
CA MET A 1 -2.90 52.54 29.29
C MET A 1 -4.03 52.05 28.38
N PRO A 2 -3.76 51.24 27.33
CA PRO A 2 -4.80 50.49 26.64
C PRO A 2 -4.80 49.03 27.12
N LYS A 3 -5.98 48.56 27.52
CA LYS A 3 -6.25 47.22 28.06
C LYS A 3 -6.04 46.14 26.98
N GLY A 4 -5.30 45.09 27.31
CA GLY A 4 -5.06 43.94 26.45
C GLY A 4 -6.35 43.18 26.11
N LYS A 5 -6.49 42.78 24.83
CA LYS A 5 -7.56 41.88 24.40
C LYS A 5 -7.23 40.45 24.85
N SER A 6 -8.14 39.88 25.62
CA SER A 6 -8.17 38.48 26.08
C SER A 6 -8.03 37.50 24.90
N THR A 7 -7.14 36.51 25.04
CA THR A 7 -6.82 35.45 24.07
C THR A 7 -7.68 34.19 24.22
N ASN A 8 -8.83 34.25 24.89
CA ASN A 8 -9.54 33.04 25.35
C ASN A 8 -10.66 32.47 24.45
N ASP A 9 -10.86 32.98 23.23
CA ASP A 9 -11.97 32.53 22.36
C ASP A 9 -11.54 31.82 21.06
N LEU A 10 -10.46 31.04 21.11
CA LEU A 10 -10.17 30.02 20.08
C LEU A 10 -10.53 28.61 20.54
N ARG A 11 -11.64 28.46 21.28
CA ARG A 11 -12.30 27.16 21.42
C ARG A 11 -12.77 26.71 20.04
N ARG A 12 -11.94 25.88 19.40
CA ARG A 12 -12.24 25.17 18.15
C ARG A 12 -13.64 24.58 18.25
N ARG A 13 -14.61 25.16 17.53
CA ARG A 13 -15.91 24.52 17.28
C ARG A 13 -15.60 23.11 16.75
N LEU A 14 -15.96 22.08 17.52
CA LEU A 14 -16.02 20.70 17.06
C LEU A 14 -17.14 20.61 16.03
N GLY A 15 -16.88 21.12 14.84
CA GLY A 15 -17.72 20.84 13.69
C GLY A 15 -17.57 19.35 13.36
N ASN A 16 -18.69 18.66 13.20
CA ASN A 16 -18.81 17.30 12.68
C ASN A 16 -18.34 17.21 11.21
N LYS A 17 -17.14 17.68 10.91
CA LYS A 17 -16.49 17.47 9.63
C LYS A 17 -15.68 16.20 9.79
N LYS A 18 -16.07 15.14 9.08
CA LYS A 18 -15.34 13.86 9.07
C LYS A 18 -13.88 14.17 8.76
N SER A 19 -12.99 13.96 9.73
CA SER A 19 -11.55 14.22 9.56
C SER A 19 -10.97 13.23 8.55
N ARG A 20 -9.91 13.63 7.86
CA ARG A 20 -9.10 12.70 7.07
C ARG A 20 -8.46 11.68 8.01
N ASP A 21 -8.31 10.46 7.53
CA ASP A 21 -7.68 9.36 8.27
C ASP A 21 -6.14 9.55 8.27
N ASN A 22 -5.46 9.14 9.33
CA ASN A 22 -4.00 8.97 9.37
C ASN A 22 -3.63 7.50 9.12
N PHE A 23 -2.59 7.28 8.32
CA PHE A 23 -2.25 5.97 7.78
C PHE A 23 -0.86 5.52 8.23
N LEU A 24 -0.77 4.28 8.66
CA LEU A 24 0.48 3.52 8.68
C LEU A 24 0.44 2.48 7.57
N ILE A 25 1.43 2.50 6.67
CA ILE A 25 1.62 1.49 5.63
C ILE A 25 2.97 0.84 5.89
N VAL A 26 2.96 -0.42 6.31
CA VAL A 26 4.18 -1.21 6.46
C VAL A 26 4.30 -2.12 5.25
N VAL A 27 5.45 -2.09 4.58
CA VAL A 27 5.74 -2.90 3.40
C VAL A 27 6.86 -3.90 3.71
N GLU A 28 6.84 -5.07 3.08
CA GLU A 28 7.87 -6.09 3.29
C GLU A 28 9.25 -5.64 2.77
N GLY A 29 9.34 -5.30 1.48
CA GLY A 29 10.58 -4.93 0.80
C GLY A 29 11.05 -3.49 1.07
N GLN A 30 12.33 -3.22 0.80
CA GLN A 30 12.91 -1.86 0.88
C GLN A 30 12.91 -1.13 -0.46
N GLU A 31 12.69 -1.84 -1.55
CA GLU A 31 12.81 -1.32 -2.91
C GLU A 31 11.41 -1.15 -3.52
N THR A 32 10.91 -2.18 -4.19
CA THR A 32 9.73 -2.11 -5.07
C THR A 32 8.50 -1.45 -4.41
N GLU A 33 7.96 -2.03 -3.34
CA GLU A 33 6.74 -1.57 -2.67
C GLU A 33 6.96 -0.20 -2.03
N TYR A 34 8.08 -0.07 -1.31
CA TYR A 34 8.45 1.14 -0.59
C TYR A 34 8.55 2.33 -1.55
N ASN A 35 9.26 2.17 -2.66
CA ASN A 35 9.42 3.20 -3.68
C ASN A 35 8.08 3.52 -4.37
N TYR A 36 7.28 2.50 -4.70
CA TYR A 36 5.97 2.67 -5.33
C TYR A 36 5.02 3.51 -4.46
N PHE A 37 4.84 3.15 -3.19
CA PHE A 37 3.91 3.86 -2.31
C PHE A 37 4.43 5.24 -1.90
N ASN A 38 5.74 5.45 -1.76
CA ASN A 38 6.29 6.79 -1.54
C ASN A 38 6.04 7.70 -2.74
N ALA A 39 6.27 7.22 -3.96
CA ALA A 39 5.98 7.99 -5.17
C ALA A 39 4.48 8.30 -5.31
N LEU A 40 3.61 7.32 -5.02
CA LEU A 40 2.16 7.54 -4.98
C LEU A 40 1.76 8.59 -3.93
N LYS A 41 2.28 8.49 -2.70
CA LYS A 41 2.05 9.48 -1.63
C LYS A 41 2.41 10.89 -2.09
N HIS A 42 3.56 11.06 -2.72
CA HIS A 42 4.00 12.34 -3.27
C HIS A 42 3.08 12.87 -4.37
N ASP A 43 2.61 11.99 -5.27
CA ASP A 43 1.69 12.36 -6.34
C ASP A 43 0.30 12.77 -5.83
N LEU A 44 -0.19 12.10 -4.77
CA LEU A 44 -1.50 12.38 -4.20
C LEU A 44 -1.56 13.73 -3.47
N LYS A 45 -0.43 14.30 -3.01
CA LYS A 45 -0.35 15.61 -2.34
C LYS A 45 -1.36 15.79 -1.19
N LEU A 46 -1.50 14.76 -0.36
CA LEU A 46 -2.43 14.74 0.79
C LEU A 46 -1.84 15.51 1.99
N SER A 47 -1.78 16.84 1.89
CA SER A 47 -1.04 17.70 2.84
C SER A 47 -1.54 17.70 4.29
N THR A 48 -2.74 17.19 4.57
CA THR A 48 -3.30 17.14 5.92
C THR A 48 -3.63 15.72 6.39
N THR A 49 -3.15 14.70 5.67
CA THR A 49 -3.26 13.29 6.03
C THR A 49 -1.86 12.85 6.38
N ASP A 50 -1.63 12.40 7.62
CA ASP A 50 -0.35 11.78 7.93
C ASP A 50 -0.32 10.38 7.32
N ILE A 51 0.69 10.10 6.49
CA ILE A 51 0.88 8.80 5.86
C ILE A 51 2.32 8.38 6.15
N ARG A 52 2.49 7.48 7.12
CA ARG A 52 3.79 6.90 7.44
C ARG A 52 3.97 5.62 6.64
N ILE A 53 5.00 5.59 5.79
CA ILE A 53 5.38 4.39 5.03
C ILE A 53 6.68 3.85 5.61
N VAL A 54 6.69 2.58 6.05
CA VAL A 54 7.84 1.94 6.70
C VAL A 54 8.13 0.61 6.02
N SER A 55 9.39 0.35 5.69
CA SER A 55 9.82 -0.98 5.27
C SER A 55 10.14 -1.85 6.49
N ALA A 56 9.76 -3.13 6.43
CA ALA A 56 10.15 -4.15 7.40
C ALA A 56 11.55 -4.73 7.13
N SER A 57 12.27 -4.20 6.13
CA SER A 57 13.64 -4.60 5.75
C SER A 57 13.74 -6.01 5.14
N GLY A 58 12.67 -6.48 4.52
CA GLY A 58 12.56 -7.79 3.89
C GLY A 58 12.47 -8.95 4.88
N GLY A 59 12.16 -10.14 4.33
CA GLY A 59 12.14 -11.39 5.07
C GLY A 59 10.72 -11.86 5.37
N ASP A 60 10.60 -12.80 6.32
CA ASP A 60 9.37 -13.54 6.61
C ASP A 60 8.12 -12.66 6.80
N THR A 61 7.01 -13.07 6.18
CA THR A 61 5.68 -12.45 6.27
C THR A 61 5.19 -12.27 7.72
N LEU A 62 5.69 -13.02 8.70
CA LEU A 62 5.36 -12.76 10.10
C LEU A 62 6.08 -11.54 10.68
N LYS A 63 7.30 -11.24 10.20
CA LYS A 63 8.09 -10.10 10.69
C LYS A 63 7.44 -8.76 10.36
N ILE A 64 6.76 -8.66 9.22
CA ILE A 64 6.02 -7.43 8.89
C ILE A 64 4.94 -7.16 9.92
N ILE A 65 4.20 -8.19 10.36
CA ILE A 65 3.13 -8.04 11.35
C ILE A 65 3.69 -7.65 12.71
N ASP A 66 4.78 -8.29 13.16
CA ASP A 66 5.45 -7.96 14.43
C ASP A 66 6.00 -6.52 14.43
N LYS A 67 6.57 -6.11 13.30
CA LYS A 67 7.05 -4.73 13.11
C LYS A 67 5.88 -3.74 13.15
N THR A 68 4.77 -4.06 12.50
CA THR A 68 3.55 -3.24 12.52
C THR A 68 3.01 -3.09 13.94
N CYS A 69 2.90 -4.17 14.72
CA CYS A 69 2.49 -4.10 16.12
C CYS A 69 3.39 -3.16 16.93
N SER A 70 4.71 -3.27 16.75
CA SER A 70 5.68 -2.42 17.44
C SER A 70 5.50 -0.94 17.10
N LEU A 71 5.29 -0.61 15.82
CA LEU A 71 5.06 0.77 15.35
C LEU A 71 3.74 1.35 15.84
N VAL A 72 2.69 0.54 15.88
CA VAL A 72 1.38 0.94 16.44
C VAL A 72 1.50 1.20 17.94
N GLN A 73 2.22 0.35 18.68
CA GLN A 73 2.42 0.55 20.12
C GLN A 73 3.27 1.80 20.40
N GLU A 74 4.33 2.04 19.63
CA GLU A 74 5.13 3.26 19.70
C GLU A 74 4.26 4.50 19.44
N ASN A 75 3.45 4.49 18.38
CA ASN A 75 2.56 5.61 18.05
C ASN A 75 1.50 5.86 19.12
N LYS A 76 0.96 4.82 19.78
CA LYS A 76 0.05 4.99 20.92
C LYS A 76 0.72 5.77 22.06
N LEU A 77 1.94 5.38 22.45
CA LEU A 77 2.70 6.07 23.50
C LEU A 77 3.01 7.53 23.13
N GLU A 78 3.36 7.80 21.87
CA GLU A 78 3.63 9.18 21.41
C GLU A 78 2.36 10.02 21.27
N THR A 79 1.21 9.39 20.97
CA THR A 79 -0.09 10.06 20.95
C THR A 79 -0.53 10.46 22.36
N GLU A 80 -0.34 9.59 23.35
CA GLU A 80 -0.63 9.90 24.77
C GLU A 80 0.19 11.08 25.29
N LYS A 81 1.42 11.24 24.79
CA LYS A 81 2.29 12.41 25.07
C LYS A 81 1.92 13.66 24.28
N GLY A 82 1.01 13.56 23.30
CA GLY A 82 0.63 14.66 22.41
C GLY A 82 1.69 14.98 21.32
N ASN A 83 2.65 14.10 21.08
CA ASN A 83 3.73 14.31 20.11
C ASN A 83 3.33 13.95 18.68
N GLN A 84 2.36 13.04 18.51
CA GLN A 84 1.90 12.54 17.21
C GLN A 84 0.39 12.33 17.20
N LEU A 85 -0.18 12.20 16.01
CA LEU A 85 -1.57 11.73 15.85
C LEU A 85 -1.61 10.21 15.86
N ALA A 86 -2.70 9.64 16.37
CA ALA A 86 -2.96 8.21 16.26
C ALA A 86 -3.17 7.82 14.80
N PHE A 87 -2.70 6.63 14.43
CA PHE A 87 -3.10 6.01 13.16
C PHE A 87 -4.56 5.54 13.21
N ASP A 88 -5.35 5.99 12.24
CA ASP A 88 -6.74 5.54 12.06
C ASP A 88 -6.80 4.25 11.25
N ARG A 89 -5.85 4.05 10.33
CA ARG A 89 -5.77 2.86 9.48
C ARG A 89 -4.35 2.34 9.37
N VAL A 90 -4.23 1.03 9.52
CA VAL A 90 -2.94 0.32 9.48
C VAL A 90 -2.99 -0.74 8.38
N PHE A 91 -2.05 -0.64 7.44
CA PHE A 91 -1.93 -1.55 6.31
C PHE A 91 -0.60 -2.30 6.37
N CYS A 92 -0.64 -3.59 6.07
CA CYS A 92 0.54 -4.44 5.87
C CYS A 92 0.55 -4.92 4.43
N VAL A 93 1.62 -4.60 3.67
CA VAL A 93 1.77 -5.00 2.27
C VAL A 93 2.88 -6.03 2.14
N PHE A 94 2.53 -7.23 1.68
CA PHE A 94 3.46 -8.35 1.54
C PHE A 94 2.99 -9.30 0.44
N ASP A 95 3.91 -10.09 -0.10
CA ASP A 95 3.59 -11.12 -1.10
C ASP A 95 3.68 -12.54 -0.53
N ASP A 96 3.32 -13.54 -1.35
CA ASP A 96 3.46 -14.96 -1.01
C ASP A 96 4.81 -15.47 -1.54
N ASP A 97 5.77 -15.66 -0.64
CA ASP A 97 7.10 -16.18 -0.96
C ASP A 97 7.16 -17.72 -1.09
N ASN A 98 6.03 -18.37 -1.41
CA ASN A 98 5.81 -19.82 -1.44
C ASN A 98 5.85 -20.49 -0.06
N LYS A 99 5.57 -19.76 1.02
CA LYS A 99 5.44 -20.30 2.39
C LYS A 99 4.01 -20.13 2.90
N ILE A 100 3.10 -20.86 2.26
CA ILE A 100 1.66 -20.74 2.46
C ILE A 100 1.21 -20.73 3.93
N GLU A 101 1.83 -21.56 4.78
CA GLU A 101 1.48 -21.64 6.20
C GLU A 101 1.80 -20.33 6.94
N LYS A 102 3.00 -19.77 6.73
CA LYS A 102 3.42 -18.52 7.37
C LYS A 102 2.63 -17.33 6.84
N PHE A 103 2.35 -17.33 5.54
CA PHE A 103 1.51 -16.35 4.91
C PHE A 103 0.09 -16.33 5.51
N LYS A 104 -0.53 -17.51 5.70
CA LYS A 104 -1.83 -17.64 6.36
C LYS A 104 -1.80 -17.20 7.82
N GLN A 105 -0.75 -17.58 8.57
CA GLN A 105 -0.55 -17.10 9.94
C GLN A 105 -0.41 -15.57 10.00
N ALA A 106 0.30 -14.95 9.06
CA ALA A 106 0.42 -13.50 8.98
C ALA A 106 -0.92 -12.82 8.67
N LEU A 107 -1.73 -13.39 7.77
CA LEU A 107 -3.09 -12.91 7.51
C LEU A 107 -3.97 -12.95 8.76
N LEU A 108 -3.99 -14.08 9.47
CA LEU A 108 -4.76 -14.24 10.70
C LEU A 108 -4.30 -13.25 11.78
N LYS A 109 -2.99 -13.18 12.03
CA LYS A 109 -2.43 -12.27 13.05
C LYS A 109 -2.67 -10.80 12.70
N GLY A 110 -2.60 -10.43 11.42
CA GLY A 110 -2.95 -9.11 10.94
C GLY A 110 -4.41 -8.77 11.25
N GLN A 111 -5.34 -9.69 10.95
CA GLN A 111 -6.76 -9.53 11.25
C GLN A 111 -7.04 -9.40 12.75
N GLU A 112 -6.41 -10.22 13.60
CA GLU A 112 -6.54 -10.16 15.07
C GLU A 112 -6.12 -8.79 15.64
N ASN A 113 -5.17 -8.12 14.97
CA ASN A 113 -4.69 -6.78 15.35
C ASN A 113 -5.41 -5.64 14.62
N ASN A 114 -6.49 -5.92 13.88
CA ASN A 114 -7.22 -4.97 13.03
C ASN A 114 -6.35 -4.29 11.95
N PHE A 115 -5.35 -4.99 11.43
CA PHE A 115 -4.56 -4.54 10.29
C PHE A 115 -5.19 -4.98 8.98
N ILE A 116 -5.11 -4.14 7.96
CA ILE A 116 -5.58 -4.45 6.62
C ILE A 116 -4.40 -5.03 5.82
N CYS A 117 -4.42 -6.34 5.61
CA CYS A 117 -3.40 -7.04 4.82
C CYS A 117 -3.66 -6.88 3.31
N ILE A 118 -2.69 -6.28 2.62
CA ILE A 118 -2.68 -6.05 1.17
C ILE A 118 -1.69 -7.03 0.55
N THR A 119 -2.23 -8.08 -0.06
CA THR A 119 -1.41 -9.17 -0.60
C THR A 119 -1.28 -9.10 -2.11
N SER A 120 -0.17 -9.61 -2.65
CA SER A 120 0.01 -9.85 -4.09
C SER A 120 0.64 -11.22 -4.32
N ILE A 121 0.05 -12.01 -5.22
CA ILE A 121 0.42 -13.40 -5.49
C ILE A 121 0.66 -13.58 -6.99
N PRO A 122 1.83 -14.12 -7.40
CA PRO A 122 2.90 -14.65 -6.52
C PRO A 122 3.83 -13.57 -5.94
N CYS A 123 3.83 -12.35 -6.48
CA CYS A 123 4.70 -11.28 -6.01
C CYS A 123 4.09 -9.91 -6.30
N PHE A 124 4.64 -8.85 -5.70
CA PHE A 124 4.14 -7.49 -5.90
C PHE A 124 4.16 -7.05 -7.38
N GLU A 125 5.10 -7.53 -8.19
CA GLU A 125 5.17 -7.20 -9.62
C GLU A 125 3.93 -7.64 -10.43
N PHE A 126 3.08 -8.54 -9.91
CA PHE A 126 1.78 -8.81 -10.51
C PHE A 126 0.90 -7.56 -10.58
N TRP A 127 0.96 -6.69 -9.57
CA TRP A 127 0.28 -5.39 -9.59
C TRP A 127 0.73 -4.52 -10.78
N PHE A 128 2.01 -4.58 -11.16
CA PHE A 128 2.52 -3.85 -12.32
C PHE A 128 2.07 -4.45 -13.64
N LEU A 129 2.02 -5.78 -13.73
CA LEU A 129 1.55 -6.48 -14.94
C LEU A 129 0.12 -6.08 -15.30
N ILE A 130 -0.76 -6.02 -14.30
CA ILE A 130 -2.18 -5.72 -14.53
C ILE A 130 -2.47 -4.26 -14.88
N HIS A 131 -1.46 -3.38 -14.93
CA HIS A 131 -1.61 -2.08 -15.60
C HIS A 131 -1.81 -2.23 -17.11
N TYR A 132 -1.28 -3.29 -17.70
CA TYR A 132 -1.25 -3.50 -19.15
C TYR A 132 -2.04 -4.73 -19.61
N LEU A 133 -2.18 -5.73 -18.75
CA LEU A 133 -2.79 -7.00 -19.11
C LEU A 133 -3.66 -7.56 -17.98
N TYR A 134 -4.96 -7.69 -18.24
CA TYR A 134 -5.83 -8.52 -17.42
C TYR A 134 -5.51 -10.00 -17.65
N THR A 135 -5.28 -10.77 -16.58
CA THR A 135 -5.00 -12.22 -16.67
C THR A 135 -5.36 -12.93 -15.37
N THR A 136 -5.97 -14.10 -15.49
CA THR A 136 -6.19 -15.08 -14.40
C THR A 136 -5.24 -16.27 -14.49
N ALA A 137 -4.35 -16.31 -15.50
CA ALA A 137 -3.36 -17.37 -15.61
C ALA A 137 -2.38 -17.32 -14.42
N PRO A 138 -2.17 -18.44 -13.72
CA PRO A 138 -1.29 -18.48 -12.56
C PRO A 138 0.18 -18.34 -12.97
N PHE A 139 0.99 -17.81 -12.06
CA PHE A 139 2.45 -17.72 -12.22
C PHE A 139 3.12 -18.44 -11.05
N ALA A 140 4.05 -19.35 -11.31
CA ALA A 140 4.70 -20.11 -10.26
C ALA A 140 5.52 -19.24 -9.29
N ASN A 141 6.14 -18.16 -9.78
CA ASN A 141 6.93 -17.21 -8.99
C ASN A 141 7.33 -15.99 -9.83
N TYR A 142 8.07 -15.07 -9.21
CA TYR A 142 8.66 -13.91 -9.87
C TYR A 142 9.43 -14.23 -11.17
N LYS A 143 10.16 -15.35 -11.26
CA LYS A 143 10.96 -15.68 -12.47
C LYS A 143 10.09 -15.98 -13.68
N GLU A 144 8.87 -16.45 -13.48
CA GLU A 144 7.89 -16.67 -14.56
C GLU A 144 7.13 -15.39 -14.90
N LEU A 145 6.78 -14.60 -13.87
CA LEU A 145 6.03 -13.37 -14.04
C LEU A 145 6.85 -12.26 -14.72
N CYS A 146 8.12 -12.11 -14.33
CA CYS A 146 8.97 -11.01 -14.76
C CYS A 146 9.15 -10.91 -16.29
N PRO A 147 9.44 -12.00 -17.04
CA PRO A 147 9.50 -11.94 -18.50
C PRO A 147 8.20 -11.43 -19.14
N LYS A 148 7.04 -11.81 -18.59
CA LYS A 148 5.74 -11.36 -19.07
C LYS A 148 5.52 -9.87 -18.78
N LEU A 149 5.85 -9.43 -17.56
CA LEU A 149 5.83 -8.02 -17.19
C LEU A 149 6.71 -7.17 -18.11
N GLU A 150 7.97 -7.56 -18.30
CA GLU A 150 8.89 -6.81 -19.15
C GLU A 150 8.42 -6.76 -20.61
N ALA A 151 7.82 -7.84 -21.12
CA ALA A 151 7.24 -7.85 -22.46
C ALA A 151 6.11 -6.81 -22.61
N GLU A 152 5.20 -6.71 -21.64
CA GLU A 152 4.14 -5.70 -21.68
C GLU A 152 4.70 -4.27 -21.46
N MET A 153 5.69 -4.09 -20.58
CA MET A 153 6.37 -2.81 -20.40
C MET A 153 7.11 -2.34 -21.67
N ARG A 154 7.71 -3.25 -22.44
CA ARG A 154 8.32 -2.92 -23.74
C ARG A 154 7.29 -2.49 -24.77
N LYS A 155 6.15 -3.19 -24.85
CA LYS A 155 5.02 -2.78 -25.72
C LYS A 155 4.48 -1.41 -25.34
N ALA A 156 4.45 -1.09 -24.05
CA ALA A 156 4.02 0.20 -23.53
C ALA A 156 5.09 1.32 -23.66
N GLY A 157 6.30 1.01 -24.15
CA GLY A 157 7.38 1.98 -24.29
C GLY A 157 8.04 2.39 -22.97
N ILE A 158 7.83 1.64 -21.89
CA ILE A 158 8.45 1.88 -20.57
C ILE A 158 9.88 1.36 -20.51
N LEU A 159 10.10 0.18 -21.09
CA LEU A 159 11.41 -0.45 -21.21
C LEU A 159 11.85 -0.44 -22.67
N LYS A 160 13.14 -0.22 -22.91
CA LYS A 160 13.77 -0.42 -24.22
C LYS A 160 13.99 -1.93 -24.48
N THR A 161 14.26 -2.29 -25.73
CA THR A 161 14.42 -3.69 -26.18
C THR A 161 15.42 -4.51 -25.35
N LYS A 162 16.51 -3.88 -24.88
CA LYS A 162 17.56 -4.54 -24.07
C LYS A 162 17.56 -4.13 -22.60
N GLU A 163 16.55 -3.37 -22.19
CA GLU A 163 16.40 -2.92 -20.81
C GLU A 163 15.63 -3.96 -20.01
N SER A 164 16.05 -4.19 -18.77
CA SER A 164 15.36 -5.05 -17.82
C SER A 164 14.64 -4.23 -16.78
N TYR A 165 13.62 -4.82 -16.17
CA TYR A 165 12.93 -4.22 -15.04
C TYR A 165 13.89 -4.04 -13.85
N ASP A 166 13.94 -2.82 -13.32
CA ASP A 166 14.73 -2.44 -12.15
C ASP A 166 13.82 -2.23 -10.94
N LYS A 167 13.95 -3.09 -9.92
CA LYS A 167 13.19 -3.02 -8.66
C LYS A 167 13.46 -1.75 -7.86
N SER A 168 14.61 -1.13 -8.08
CA SER A 168 15.04 0.09 -7.40
C SER A 168 14.58 1.38 -8.10
N ASP A 169 13.88 1.28 -9.25
CA ASP A 169 13.44 2.46 -10.01
C ASP A 169 12.37 3.27 -9.26
N VAL A 170 12.82 4.30 -8.54
CA VAL A 170 11.96 5.25 -7.81
C VAL A 170 10.98 6.02 -8.70
N LYS A 171 11.18 6.03 -10.02
CA LYS A 171 10.30 6.69 -10.99
C LYS A 171 9.26 5.74 -11.59
N LEU A 172 9.32 4.45 -11.28
CA LEU A 172 8.45 3.44 -11.88
C LEU A 172 6.96 3.78 -11.72
N TYR A 173 6.55 4.21 -10.53
CA TYR A 173 5.17 4.65 -10.29
C TYR A 173 4.69 5.66 -11.33
N TYR A 174 5.50 6.69 -11.65
CA TYR A 174 5.12 7.73 -12.61
C TYR A 174 5.05 7.20 -14.04
N LYS A 175 5.86 6.20 -14.39
CA LYS A 175 5.79 5.50 -15.68
C LYS A 175 4.50 4.66 -15.81
N LEU A 176 4.06 4.06 -14.70
CA LEU A 176 2.84 3.24 -14.62
C LEU A 176 1.55 4.07 -14.50
N LYS A 177 1.62 5.25 -13.87
CA LYS A 177 0.48 6.13 -13.55
C LYS A 177 -0.52 6.34 -14.71
N PRO A 178 -0.12 6.52 -15.98
CA PRO A 178 -1.07 6.68 -17.09
C PRO A 178 -2.02 5.50 -17.27
N LYS A 179 -1.71 4.32 -16.71
CA LYS A 179 -2.53 3.11 -16.73
C LYS A 179 -3.00 2.67 -15.35
N LEU A 180 -2.92 3.55 -14.35
CA LEU A 180 -3.35 3.23 -12.98
C LEU A 180 -4.84 2.85 -12.92
N GLU A 181 -5.71 3.54 -13.66
CA GLU A 181 -7.14 3.21 -13.71
C GLU A 181 -7.39 1.79 -14.25
N ASN A 182 -6.64 1.36 -15.27
CA ASN A 182 -6.69 -0.01 -15.76
C ASN A 182 -6.32 -1.01 -14.66
N ALA A 183 -5.25 -0.75 -13.90
CA ALA A 183 -4.84 -1.63 -12.82
C ALA A 183 -5.89 -1.73 -11.70
N LEU A 184 -6.50 -0.59 -11.32
CA LEU A 184 -7.58 -0.55 -10.34
C LEU A 184 -8.79 -1.40 -10.80
N ASN A 185 -9.20 -1.24 -12.05
CA ASN A 185 -10.32 -1.99 -12.62
C ASN A 185 -10.00 -3.48 -12.75
N ASN A 186 -8.83 -3.82 -13.29
CA ASN A 186 -8.38 -5.20 -13.45
C ASN A 186 -8.27 -5.92 -12.10
N SER A 187 -7.75 -5.26 -11.07
CA SER A 187 -7.64 -5.83 -9.73
C SER A 187 -9.00 -6.05 -9.05
N ALA A 188 -9.93 -5.09 -9.20
CA ALA A 188 -11.30 -5.25 -8.73
C ALA A 188 -12.03 -6.38 -9.46
N GLU A 189 -11.82 -6.50 -10.78
CA GLU A 189 -12.38 -7.58 -11.59
C GLU A 189 -11.80 -8.94 -11.24
N LEU A 190 -10.49 -9.03 -10.98
CA LEU A 190 -9.85 -10.24 -10.47
C LEU A 190 -10.45 -10.68 -9.13
N GLN A 191 -10.64 -9.74 -8.21
CA GLN A 191 -11.23 -10.06 -6.90
C GLN A 191 -12.67 -10.59 -7.03
N LYS A 192 -13.42 -10.15 -8.05
CA LYS A 192 -14.79 -10.59 -8.31
C LYS A 192 -14.85 -11.95 -9.02
N ASN A 193 -14.03 -12.15 -10.05
CA ASN A 193 -14.12 -13.29 -10.96
C ASN A 193 -13.15 -14.43 -10.62
N HIS A 194 -12.15 -14.17 -9.76
CA HIS A 194 -11.16 -15.13 -9.28
C HIS A 194 -10.95 -14.92 -7.76
N PRO A 195 -11.99 -15.19 -6.94
CA PRO A 195 -12.02 -14.76 -5.55
C PRO A 195 -10.94 -15.45 -4.72
N ASN A 196 -10.14 -14.64 -4.02
CA ASN A 196 -9.07 -15.11 -3.15
C ASN A 196 -9.56 -15.30 -1.70
N GLU A 197 -10.50 -16.23 -1.50
CA GLU A 197 -11.15 -16.48 -0.21
C GLU A 197 -10.20 -17.14 0.81
N ASP A 198 -9.29 -17.99 0.34
CA ASP A 198 -8.31 -18.70 1.17
C ASP A 198 -7.04 -17.87 1.45
N GLY A 199 -6.95 -16.68 0.87
CA GLY A 199 -5.81 -15.77 0.93
C GLY A 199 -4.69 -16.11 -0.06
N CYS A 200 -4.67 -17.30 -0.66
CA CYS A 200 -3.55 -17.87 -1.40
C CYS A 200 -3.83 -18.10 -2.90
N THR A 201 -4.94 -17.63 -3.42
CA THR A 201 -5.33 -17.78 -4.82
C THR A 201 -4.36 -17.06 -5.76
N ASN A 202 -3.88 -17.77 -6.78
CA ASN A 202 -2.90 -17.31 -7.76
C ASN A 202 -3.54 -17.19 -9.17
N PRO A 203 -3.36 -16.06 -9.88
CA PRO A 203 -2.75 -14.82 -9.39
C PRO A 203 -3.79 -13.97 -8.64
N SER A 204 -3.34 -13.11 -7.73
CA SER A 204 -4.24 -12.15 -7.09
C SER A 204 -3.48 -10.93 -6.57
N THR A 205 -4.18 -9.81 -6.40
CA THR A 205 -3.63 -8.65 -5.69
C THR A 205 -4.75 -7.82 -5.06
N LYS A 206 -4.47 -7.21 -3.91
CA LYS A 206 -5.39 -6.33 -3.16
C LYS A 206 -4.94 -4.87 -3.15
N VAL A 207 -3.92 -4.50 -3.94
CA VAL A 207 -3.31 -3.17 -3.92
C VAL A 207 -4.31 -2.05 -4.25
N HIS A 208 -5.31 -2.33 -5.10
CA HIS A 208 -6.39 -1.38 -5.41
C HIS A 208 -7.14 -0.90 -4.16
N ILE A 209 -7.31 -1.75 -3.14
CA ILE A 209 -7.99 -1.40 -1.89
C ILE A 209 -7.25 -0.25 -1.19
N LEU A 210 -5.93 -0.40 -1.01
CA LEU A 210 -5.09 0.62 -0.38
C LEU A 210 -5.08 1.92 -1.20
N ILE A 211 -4.90 1.83 -2.51
CA ILE A 211 -4.88 3.02 -3.37
C ILE A 211 -6.23 3.76 -3.32
N GLN A 212 -7.35 3.03 -3.34
CA GLN A 212 -8.68 3.64 -3.22
C GLN A 212 -8.86 4.35 -1.86
N GLU A 213 -8.40 3.75 -0.75
CA GLU A 213 -8.46 4.41 0.56
C GLU A 213 -7.63 5.70 0.62
N LEU A 214 -6.47 5.73 -0.04
CA LEU A 214 -5.66 6.94 -0.16
C LEU A 214 -6.30 7.99 -1.07
N ILE A 215 -6.87 7.59 -2.21
CA ILE A 215 -7.56 8.51 -3.14
C ILE A 215 -8.77 9.17 -2.47
N LYS A 216 -9.57 8.41 -1.70
CA LYS A 216 -10.72 8.93 -0.94
C LYS A 216 -10.35 10.09 -0.03
N GLN A 217 -9.11 10.15 0.48
CA GLN A 217 -8.66 11.26 1.33
C GLN A 217 -8.65 12.62 0.60
N LYS A 218 -8.59 12.63 -0.74
CA LYS A 218 -8.71 13.85 -1.55
C LYS A 218 -10.12 14.46 -1.52
N GLU A 219 -11.15 13.64 -1.27
CA GLU A 219 -12.55 14.03 -1.36
C GLU A 219 -13.04 14.79 -0.11
N PHE A 220 -12.33 14.65 1.01
CA PHE A 220 -12.57 15.42 2.23
C PHE A 220 -12.12 16.88 2.00
N LYS A 221 -13.02 17.74 1.50
CA LYS A 221 -12.83 19.19 1.39
C LYS A 221 -13.27 19.89 2.66
#